data_AF-A0A8T3PMY0-F1
#
_entry.id   AF-A0A8T3PMY0-F1
#
_cell.length_a   1.000
_cell.length_b   1.000
_cell.length_c   1.000
_cell.angle_alpha   90.00
_cell.angle_beta   90.00
_cell.angle_gamma   90.00
#
_symmetry.space_group_name_H-M   'P 1'
#
loop_
_entity.id
_entity.type
_entity.pdbx_description
1 polymer ?
#
loop_
_entity_poly.entity_id
_entity_poly.type
_entity_poly.pdbx_seq_one_letter_code
_entity_poly.pdbx_strand_id
1 'polypeptide(L)' 'MWYTVLGYIWIQGLRNPGFGYVLHKQTVIMMIGWFVLCWTGILGPIANWAHTAGLAIGIAWGYVESGLSKLK' A
#
# COMPACT_ATOMS: atom_id res chain seq x y z
N MET A 1 2.59 -9.18 -2.47
CA MET A 1 2.84 -9.29 -1.01
C MET A 1 3.33 -7.98 -0.40
N TRP A 2 4.49 -7.44 -0.78
CA TRP A 2 4.96 -6.13 -0.25
C TRP A 2 4.00 -4.96 -0.52
N TYR A 3 3.37 -4.95 -1.70
CA TYR A 3 2.34 -3.95 -2.02
C TYR A 3 1.11 -3.99 -1.11
N THR A 4 0.79 -5.15 -0.53
CA THR A 4 -0.28 -5.27 0.48
C THR A 4 0.10 -4.55 1.76
N VAL A 5 1.33 -4.76 2.23
CA VAL A 5 1.85 -4.07 3.42
C VAL A 5 1.95 -2.57 3.18
N LEU A 6 2.46 -2.16 2.01
CA LEU A 6 2.49 -0.76 1.57
C LEU A 6 1.09 -0.14 1.66
N GLY A 7 0.10 -0.74 0.99
CA GLY A 7 -1.27 -0.22 0.98
C GLY A 7 -1.89 -0.13 2.37
N TYR A 8 -1.70 -1.17 3.19
CA TYR A 8 -2.24 -1.23 4.55
C TYR A 8 -1.65 -0.16 5.47
N ILE A 9 -0.32 -0.11 5.59
CA ILE A 9 0.37 0.86 6.46
C ILE A 9 0.13 2.29 5.97
N TRP A 10 0.10 2.51 4.65
CA TRP A 10 -0.15 3.84 4.10
C TRP A 10 -1.54 4.36 4.50
N ILE A 11 -2.59 3.54 4.35
CA ILE A 11 -3.94 3.95 4.72
C ILE A 11 -4.08 4.11 6.25
N GLN A 12 -3.53 3.19 7.02
CA GLN A 12 -3.55 3.29 8.48
C GLN A 12 -2.83 4.55 8.97
N GLY A 13 -1.64 4.87 8.44
CA GLY A 13 -0.91 6.08 8.81
C GLY A 13 -1.63 7.39 8.46
N LEU A 14 -2.51 7.37 7.45
CA LEU A 14 -3.34 8.53 7.09
C LEU A 14 -4.61 8.65 7.92
N ARG A 15 -5.16 7.55 8.42
CA ARG A 15 -6.53 7.51 9.00
C ARG A 15 -6.58 7.18 10.48
N ASN A 16 -5.53 6.56 11.02
CA ASN A 16 -5.46 6.05 12.38
C ASN A 16 -4.23 6.65 13.11
N PRO A 17 -4.41 7.79 13.82
CA PRO A 17 -3.32 8.45 14.54
C PRO A 17 -2.65 7.58 15.61
N GLY A 18 -3.36 6.58 16.13
CA GLY A 18 -2.86 5.63 17.13
C GLY A 18 -2.14 4.41 16.56
N PHE A 19 -2.00 4.29 15.23
CA PHE A 19 -1.45 3.11 14.58
C PHE A 19 0.05 2.88 14.88
N GLY A 20 0.80 3.93 15.23
CA GLY A 20 2.18 3.83 15.69
C GLY A 20 3.23 3.57 14.60
N TYR A 21 2.82 3.27 13.36
CA TYR A 21 3.72 3.11 12.21
C TYR A 21 3.43 4.15 11.13
N VAL A 22 4.49 4.66 10.52
CA VAL A 22 4.38 5.58 9.38
C VAL A 22 5.36 5.17 8.29
N LEU A 23 4.93 5.31 7.04
CA LEU A 23 5.84 5.18 5.91
C LEU A 23 6.53 6.51 5.64
N HIS A 24 7.84 6.46 5.43
CA HIS A 24 8.55 7.62 4.90
C HIS A 24 8.04 7.94 3.50
N LYS A 25 7.81 9.23 3.22
CA LYS A 25 7.31 9.70 1.92
C LYS A 25 8.15 9.18 0.75
N GLN A 26 9.46 9.10 0.93
CA GLN A 26 10.42 8.57 -0.04
C GLN A 26 10.15 7.09 -0.36
N THR A 27 9.83 6.27 0.64
CA THR A 27 9.47 4.86 0.45
C THR A 27 8.21 4.73 -0.40
N VAL A 28 7.18 5.53 -0.11
CA VAL A 28 5.93 5.53 -0.87
C VAL A 28 6.18 5.94 -2.32
N ILE A 29 6.90 7.04 -2.54
CA ILE A 29 7.24 7.53 -3.89
C ILE A 29 8.02 6.47 -4.66
N MET A 30 9.04 5.87 -4.05
CA MET A 30 9.85 4.85 -4.69
C MET A 30 9.03 3.61 -5.05
N MET A 31 8.23 3.08 -4.12
CA MET A 31 7.45 1.87 -4.38
C MET A 31 6.34 2.08 -5.41
N ILE A 32 5.66 3.24 -5.39
CA ILE A 32 4.65 3.56 -6.40
C ILE A 32 5.29 3.88 -7.76
N GLY A 33 6.42 4.59 -7.77
CA GLY A 33 7.19 4.82 -9.00
C GLY A 33 7.66 3.50 -9.63
N TRP A 34 8.18 2.58 -8.81
CA TRP A 34 8.59 1.25 -9.25
C TRP A 34 7.40 0.42 -9.78
N PHE A 35 6.26 0.48 -9.11
CA PHE A 35 5.04 -0.18 -9.56
C PHE A 35 4.62 0.27 -10.96
N VAL A 36 4.58 1.60 -11.18
CA VAL A 36 4.24 2.17 -12.48
C VAL A 36 5.28 1.77 -13.52
N LEU A 37 6.58 1.80 -13.17
CA LEU A 37 7.65 1.35 -14.07
C LEU A 37 7.48 -0.12 -14.47
N CYS A 38 7.15 -1.02 -13.55
CA CYS A 38 6.92 -2.43 -13.87
C CYS A 38 5.74 -2.62 -14.84
N TRP A 39 4.72 -1.75 -14.80
CA TRP A 39 3.60 -1.78 -15.73
C TRP A 39 3.96 -1.32 -17.15
N THR A 40 5.05 -0.56 -17.34
CA THR A 40 5.50 -0.11 -18.69
C THR A 40 6.04 -1.25 -19.56
N GLY A 41 6.39 -2.40 -18.98
CA GLY A 41 6.98 -3.54 -19.70
C GLY A 41 8.48 -3.42 -19.98
N ILE A 42 9.13 -2.29 -19.68
CA ILE A 42 10.58 -2.07 -19.90
C ILE A 42 11.43 -3.09 -19.11
N LEU A 43 10.91 -3.57 -17.98
CA LEU A 43 11.59 -4.53 -17.10
C LEU A 43 11.28 -6.00 -17.43
N GLY A 44 10.58 -6.27 -18.54
CA GLY A 44 10.15 -7.62 -18.92
C GLY A 44 8.89 -8.09 -18.18
N PRO A 45 8.60 -9.41 -18.19
CA PRO A 45 7.38 -9.95 -17.60
C PRO A 45 7.44 -9.94 -16.08
N ILE A 46 6.68 -9.03 -15.48
CA ILE A 46 6.48 -8.92 -14.03
C ILE A 46 5.04 -9.31 -13.69
N ALA A 47 4.82 -9.98 -12.57
CA ALA A 47 3.50 -10.36 -12.07
C ALA A 47 2.70 -9.15 -11.53
N ASN A 48 2.52 -8.13 -12.36
CA ASN A 48 1.92 -6.85 -11.98
C ASN A 48 0.48 -6.97 -11.47
N TRP A 49 -0.27 -7.96 -11.95
CA TRP A 49 -1.60 -8.25 -11.42
C TRP A 49 -1.57 -8.70 -9.97
N ALA A 50 -0.59 -9.52 -9.57
CA ALA A 50 -0.43 -9.92 -8.17
C ALA A 50 -0.02 -8.72 -7.29
N HIS A 51 0.80 -7.81 -7.80
CA HIS A 51 1.14 -6.56 -7.11
C HIS A 51 -0.08 -5.64 -6.95
N THR A 52 -0.88 -5.50 -8.02
CA THR A 52 -2.09 -4.68 -8.05
C THR A 52 -3.15 -5.20 -7.09
N ALA A 53 -3.44 -6.50 -7.14
CA ALA A 53 -4.38 -7.15 -6.22
C ALA A 53 -3.89 -7.02 -4.77
N GLY A 54 -2.59 -7.21 -4.54
CA GLY A 54 -1.98 -7.01 -3.24
C GLY A 54 -2.19 -5.59 -2.70
N LEU A 55 -1.90 -4.58 -3.51
CA LEU A 55 -2.09 -3.16 -3.16
C LEU A 55 -3.56 -2.85 -2.84
N ALA A 56 -4.48 -3.29 -3.69
CA ALA A 56 -5.91 -3.08 -3.51
C ALA A 56 -6.43 -3.70 -2.21
N ILE A 57 -6.03 -4.95 -1.92
CA ILE A 57 -6.38 -5.63 -0.67
C ILE A 57 -5.82 -4.88 0.55
N GLY A 58 -4.57 -4.45 0.49
CA GLY A 58 -3.93 -3.71 1.58
C GLY A 58 -4.66 -2.40 1.88
N ILE A 59 -4.99 -1.64 0.83
CA ILE A 59 -5.74 -0.38 0.94
C ILE A 59 -7.13 -0.63 1.54
N ALA A 60 -7.88 -1.60 1.01
CA ALA A 60 -9.23 -1.92 1.47
C ALA A 60 -9.24 -2.35 2.94
N TRP A 61 -8.32 -3.22 3.33
CA TRP A 61 -8.18 -3.67 4.71
C TRP A 61 -7.84 -2.49 5.63
N GLY A 62 -6.81 -1.71 5.30
CA GLY A 62 -6.40 -0.56 6.11
C GLY A 62 -7.53 0.46 6.27
N TYR A 63 -8.36 0.63 5.23
CA TYR A 63 -9.52 1.51 5.29
C TYR A 63 -10.57 0.99 6.28
N VAL A 64 -10.95 -0.28 6.19
CA VAL A 64 -11.95 -0.90 7.06
C VAL A 64 -11.48 -0.87 8.52
N GLU A 65 -10.25 -1.32 8.77
CA GLU A 65 -9.71 -1.40 10.12
C GLU A 65 -9.53 -0.01 10.75
N SER A 66 -9.01 0.98 10.00
CA SER A 66 -8.91 2.36 10.50
C SER A 66 -10.26 2.95 10.89
N GLY A 67 -11.35 2.51 10.23
CA GLY A 67 -12.72 2.89 10.60
C GLY A 67 -13.15 2.24 11.92
N LEU A 68 -12.90 0.94 12.07
CA LEU A 68 -13.20 0.20 13.30
C LEU A 68 -12.40 0.72 14.50
N SER A 69 -11.13 1.11 14.32
CA SER A 69 -10.29 1.66 15.38
C SER A 69 -10.82 2.96 15.96
N LYS A 70 -11.62 3.73 15.22
CA LYS A 70 -12.25 4.98 15.71
C LYS A 70 -13.49 4.74 16.57
N LEU A 71 -14.03 3.52 16.54
CA LEU A 71 -15.19 3.12 17.34
C LEU A 71 -14.80 2.53 18.70
N LYS A 72 -13.50 2.29 18.93
CA LYS A 72 -12.92 1.85 20.19
C LYS A 72 -12.42 3.06 20.96
#